data_AF-A0A9C7PLN0-F1
#
_entry.id   AF-A0A9C7PLN0-F1
#
_cell.length_a   1.000
_cell.length_b   1.000
_cell.length_c   1.000
_cell.angle_alpha   90.00
_cell.angle_beta   90.00
_cell.angle_gamma   90.00
#
_symmetry.space_group_name_H-M   'P 1'
#
loop_
_entity.id
_entity.type
_entity.pdbx_description
1 polymer ?
#
loop_
_entity_poly.entity_id
_entity_poly.type
_entity_poly.pdbx_seq_one_letter_code
_entity_poly.pdbx_strand_id
1 'polypeptide(L)'
;MDAMTNHIMIDGNTALLWAVFTLAPRLVAGTRSRRRHRCLMRWEKFCKQLRQNPETGEQNYCIIQAEDELAAIGMALGAAWNGARAFTSTRGPGVR
;
A
#
# COMPACT_ATOMS: atom_id res chain seq x y z
N MET A 1 -3.86 35.83 10.57
CA MET A 1 -4.36 34.45 10.40
C MET A 1 -4.33 34.12 8.92
N ASP A 2 -3.18 33.72 8.37
CA ASP A 2 -3.10 33.30 6.95
C ASP A 2 -1.88 32.39 6.66
N ALA A 3 -1.26 31.80 7.69
CA ALA A 3 -0.06 30.99 7.51
C ALA A 3 -0.39 29.54 7.08
N MET A 4 -1.65 29.12 7.11
CA MET A 4 -2.08 27.72 6.92
C MET A 4 -2.96 27.51 5.69
N THR A 5 -3.22 28.56 4.90
CA THR A 5 -4.21 28.56 3.82
C THR A 5 -3.84 27.60 2.67
N ASN A 6 -2.55 27.29 2.50
CA ASN A 6 -2.03 26.33 1.52
C ASN A 6 -1.33 25.12 2.16
N HIS A 7 -1.68 24.77 3.40
CA HIS A 7 -1.05 23.64 4.11
C HIS A 7 -2.07 22.57 4.45
N ILE A 8 -1.75 21.33 4.07
CA ILE A 8 -2.55 20.15 4.40
C ILE A 8 -1.84 19.39 5.52
N MET A 9 -2.50 19.23 6.66
CA MET A 9 -2.00 18.32 7.70
C MET A 9 -2.23 16.88 7.28
N ILE A 10 -1.15 16.10 7.27
CA ILE A 10 -1.16 14.69 6.84
C ILE A 10 -0.30 13.84 7.78
N ASP A 11 -0.73 12.60 8.05
CA ASP A 11 0.10 11.66 8.80
C ASP A 11 1.18 11.03 7.89
N GLY A 12 2.31 10.62 8.49
CA GLY A 12 3.45 10.10 7.74
C GLY A 12 3.15 8.83 6.93
N ASN A 13 2.21 8.00 7.38
CA ASN A 13 1.81 6.80 6.62
C ASN A 13 1.05 7.20 5.35
N THR A 14 0.21 8.21 5.44
CA THR A 14 -0.58 8.72 4.31
C THR A 14 0.33 9.43 3.34
N ALA A 15 1.29 10.22 3.82
CA ALA A 15 2.30 10.85 2.98
C ALA A 15 3.14 9.80 2.20
N LEU A 16 3.59 8.73 2.88
CA LEU A 16 4.29 7.62 2.22
C LEU A 16 3.40 6.93 1.18
N LEU A 17 2.15 6.67 1.51
CA LEU A 17 1.21 6.04 0.56
C LEU A 17 0.91 6.93 -0.64
N TRP A 18 0.86 8.25 -0.49
CA TRP A 18 0.76 9.17 -1.63
C TRP A 18 1.98 9.09 -2.54
N ALA A 19 3.18 9.07 -1.97
CA ALA A 19 4.42 8.90 -2.73
C ALA A 19 4.51 7.52 -3.43
N VAL A 20 3.99 6.47 -2.79
CA VAL A 20 3.95 5.12 -3.37
C VAL A 20 2.83 5.00 -4.40
N PHE A 21 1.73 5.74 -4.24
CA PHE A 21 0.61 5.75 -5.18
C PHE A 21 1.05 6.25 -6.57
N THR A 22 1.90 7.27 -6.65
CA THR A 22 2.44 7.77 -7.94
C THR A 22 3.28 6.73 -8.68
N LEU A 23 3.86 5.76 -7.97
CA LEU A 23 4.60 4.64 -8.56
C LEU A 23 3.68 3.55 -9.12
N ALA A 24 2.36 3.66 -8.92
CA ALA A 24 1.33 2.77 -9.43
C ALA A 24 1.56 1.26 -9.14
N PRO A 25 1.89 0.83 -7.92
CA PRO A 25 2.13 -0.58 -7.60
C PRO A 25 0.88 -1.45 -7.77
N ARG A 26 0.97 -2.54 -8.52
CA ARG A 26 -0.15 -3.45 -8.78
C ARG A 26 -0.37 -4.48 -7.69
N LEU A 27 0.64 -4.80 -6.88
CA LEU A 27 0.52 -5.78 -5.80
C LEU A 27 1.03 -5.24 -4.46
N VAL A 28 0.27 -5.49 -3.40
CA VAL A 28 0.66 -5.18 -2.02
C VAL A 28 0.44 -6.40 -1.15
N ALA A 29 1.52 -6.93 -0.58
CA ALA A 29 1.46 -8.04 0.36
C ALA A 29 1.79 -7.54 1.77
N GLY A 30 1.04 -7.97 2.79
CA GLY A 30 1.32 -7.56 4.16
C GLY A 30 0.71 -8.48 5.21
N THR A 31 1.29 -8.52 6.40
CA THR A 31 0.86 -9.43 7.46
C THR A 31 -0.11 -8.79 8.45
N ARG A 32 -0.89 -9.64 9.15
CA ARG A 32 -1.85 -9.16 10.16
C ARG A 32 -1.16 -8.91 11.51
N SER A 33 -0.77 -7.67 11.73
CA SER A 33 -0.43 -7.16 13.07
C SER A 33 -1.31 -5.95 13.41
N ARG A 34 -1.83 -5.87 14.65
CA ARG A 34 -2.73 -4.80 15.14
C ARG A 34 -2.22 -3.37 14.83
N ARG A 35 -0.90 -3.17 14.66
CA ARG A 35 -0.29 -1.87 14.33
C ARG A 35 -0.02 -1.64 12.83
N ARG A 36 0.02 -2.68 11.99
CA ARG A 36 0.34 -2.62 10.53
C ARG A 36 -0.88 -2.41 9.64
N HIS A 37 -2.05 -2.76 10.17
CA HIS A 37 -3.33 -2.67 9.46
C HIS A 37 -3.62 -1.27 8.90
N ARG A 38 -3.10 -0.19 9.51
CA ARG A 38 -3.40 1.17 9.09
C ARG A 38 -2.85 1.55 7.71
N CYS A 39 -1.65 1.12 7.31
CA CYS A 39 -1.12 1.41 5.97
C CYS A 39 -1.87 0.62 4.91
N LEU A 40 -2.07 -0.69 5.14
CA LEU A 40 -2.76 -1.57 4.20
C LEU A 40 -4.24 -1.17 4.01
N MET A 41 -4.94 -0.85 5.10
CA MET A 41 -6.34 -0.40 5.05
C MET A 41 -6.50 0.94 4.32
N ARG A 42 -5.55 1.85 4.51
CA ARG A 42 -5.61 3.16 3.86
C ARG A 42 -5.28 3.04 2.37
N TRP A 43 -4.34 2.16 2.03
CA TRP A 43 -4.09 1.77 0.64
C TRP A 43 -5.31 1.13 -0.01
N GLU A 44 -5.99 0.20 0.67
CA GLU A 44 -7.22 -0.40 0.17
C GLU A 44 -8.30 0.65 -0.12
N LYS A 45 -8.48 1.63 0.78
CA LYS A 45 -9.40 2.75 0.54
C LYS A 45 -9.04 3.57 -0.69
N PHE A 46 -7.76 3.92 -0.87
CA PHE A 46 -7.31 4.67 -2.06
C PHE A 46 -7.47 3.86 -3.34
N CYS A 47 -7.17 2.57 -3.31
CA CYS A 47 -7.33 1.67 -4.44
C CYS A 47 -8.79 1.49 -4.87
N LYS A 48 -9.72 1.38 -3.90
CA LYS A 48 -11.16 1.35 -4.19
C LYS A 48 -11.67 2.63 -4.86
N GLN A 49 -11.09 3.77 -4.51
CA GLN A 49 -11.51 5.07 -5.06
C GLN A 49 -10.85 5.40 -6.40
N LEU A 50 -9.58 5.04 -6.58
CA LEU A 50 -8.74 5.57 -7.64
C LEU A 50 -8.19 4.51 -8.60
N ARG A 51 -8.37 3.21 -8.30
CA ARG A 51 -7.80 2.09 -9.09
C ARG A 51 -8.82 1.03 -9.44
N GLN A 52 -10.08 1.41 -9.57
CA GLN A 52 -11.11 0.63 -10.22
C GLN A 52 -11.27 1.13 -11.66
N ASN A 53 -11.36 0.21 -12.61
CA ASN A 53 -11.70 0.57 -13.98
C ASN A 53 -13.19 1.00 -14.00
N PRO A 54 -13.51 2.25 -14.36
CA PRO A 54 -14.89 2.72 -14.37
C PRO A 54 -15.76 2.04 -15.43
N GLU A 55 -15.16 1.48 -16.48
CA GLU A 55 -15.87 0.82 -17.58
C GLU A 55 -16.10 -0.67 -17.33
N THR A 56 -15.08 -1.38 -16.81
CA THR A 56 -15.15 -2.84 -16.60
C THR A 56 -15.44 -3.24 -15.15
N GLY A 57 -15.31 -2.32 -14.19
CA GLY A 57 -15.41 -2.62 -12.76
C GLY A 57 -14.23 -3.42 -12.20
N GLU A 58 -13.21 -3.71 -13.02
CA GLU A 58 -12.06 -4.50 -12.61
C GLU A 58 -11.13 -3.73 -11.66
N GLN A 59 -10.53 -4.48 -10.73
CA GLN A 59 -9.57 -3.93 -9.77
C GLN A 59 -8.17 -3.96 -10.37
N ASN A 60 -7.60 -2.80 -10.65
CA ASN A 60 -6.22 -2.65 -11.15
C ASN A 60 -5.16 -2.78 -10.03
N TYR A 61 -5.49 -3.51 -8.97
CA TYR A 61 -4.66 -3.71 -7.79
C TYR A 61 -4.97 -5.06 -7.13
N CYS A 62 -3.97 -5.64 -6.47
CA CYS A 62 -4.10 -6.84 -5.67
C CYS A 62 -3.54 -6.58 -4.26
N ILE A 63 -4.33 -6.86 -3.22
CA ILE A 63 -3.91 -6.73 -1.83
C ILE A 63 -4.02 -8.11 -1.19
N ILE A 64 -2.90 -8.68 -0.74
CA ILE A 64 -2.83 -10.03 -0.19
C ILE A 64 -2.37 -9.96 1.26
N GLN A 65 -3.12 -10.63 2.14
CA GLN A 65 -2.71 -10.82 3.52
C GLN A 65 -1.79 -12.04 3.59
N ALA A 66 -0.50 -11.81 3.75
CA ALA A 66 0.46 -12.87 4.00
C ALA A 66 0.40 -13.32 5.47
N GLU A 67 0.73 -14.59 5.70
CA GLU A 67 0.80 -15.24 7.01
C GLU A 67 1.92 -14.63 7.87
N ASP A 68 3.09 -14.40 7.27
CA ASP A 68 4.28 -13.88 7.93
C ASP A 68 5.06 -12.93 7.01
N GLU A 69 6.08 -12.28 7.60
CA GLU A 69 6.83 -11.21 6.92
C GLU A 69 7.72 -11.74 5.79
N LEU A 70 8.15 -13.00 5.89
CA LEU A 70 8.96 -13.67 4.87
C LEU A 70 8.09 -14.03 3.65
N ALA A 71 6.89 -14.53 3.88
CA ALA A 71 5.89 -14.74 2.85
C ALA A 71 5.49 -13.41 2.18
N ALA A 72 5.33 -12.33 2.96
CA ALA A 72 4.99 -11.02 2.41
C ALA A 72 6.05 -10.48 1.45
N ILE A 73 7.35 -10.61 1.80
CA ILE A 73 8.43 -10.18 0.89
C ILE A 73 8.55 -11.12 -0.32
N GLY A 74 8.35 -12.43 -0.13
CA GLY A 74 8.34 -13.41 -1.23
C GLY A 74 7.26 -13.12 -2.26
N MET A 75 6.05 -12.77 -1.81
CA MET A 75 4.95 -12.34 -2.68
C MET A 75 5.29 -11.06 -3.44
N ALA A 76 5.92 -10.08 -2.78
CA ALA A 76 6.32 -8.82 -3.43
C ALA A 76 7.42 -9.05 -4.48
N LEU A 77 8.41 -9.88 -4.18
CA LEU A 77 9.48 -10.25 -5.12
C LEU A 77 8.95 -11.05 -6.31
N GLY A 78 8.08 -12.03 -6.08
CA GLY A 78 7.45 -12.80 -7.15
C GLY A 78 6.60 -11.92 -8.09
N ALA A 79 5.88 -10.94 -7.53
CA ALA A 79 5.16 -9.96 -8.32
C ALA A 79 6.10 -9.06 -9.14
N ALA A 80 7.21 -8.59 -8.53
CA ALA A 80 8.23 -7.81 -9.22
C ALA A 80 8.87 -8.60 -10.38
N TRP A 81 9.12 -9.90 -10.18
CA TRP A 81 9.62 -10.79 -11.23
C TRP A 81 8.65 -10.91 -12.41
N ASN A 82 7.34 -10.91 -12.14
CA ASN A 82 6.29 -10.89 -13.16
C ASN A 82 6.06 -9.50 -13.79
N GLY A 83 6.96 -8.54 -13.57
CA GLY A 83 6.88 -7.18 -14.10
C GLY A 83 5.85 -6.27 -13.38
N ALA A 84 5.24 -6.74 -12.30
CA ALA A 84 4.32 -5.94 -11.50
C ALA A 84 5.10 -5.15 -10.44
N ARG A 85 4.94 -3.82 -10.43
CA ARG A 85 5.45 -3.00 -9.31
C ARG A 85 4.75 -3.43 -8.02
N ALA A 86 5.52 -3.81 -7.01
CA ALA A 86 4.98 -4.33 -5.76
C ALA A 86 5.69 -3.71 -4.54
N PHE A 87 4.98 -3.62 -3.42
CA PHE A 87 5.57 -3.22 -2.14
C PHE A 87 4.97 -4.02 -0.98
N THR A 88 5.71 -4.09 0.12
CA THR A 88 5.23 -4.61 1.41
C THR A 88 5.43 -3.55 2.49
N SER A 89 4.64 -3.61 3.56
CA SER A 89 4.73 -2.68 4.69
C SER A 89 4.83 -3.47 5.99
N THR A 90 6.00 -3.48 6.60
CA THR A 90 6.24 -4.09 7.92
C THR A 90 6.54 -3.05 9.02
N ARG A 91 6.23 -3.40 10.27
CA ARG A 91 6.66 -2.68 11.49
C ARG A 91 6.97 -3.72 12.58
N GLY A 92 8.19 -3.74 13.11
CA GLY A 92 8.67 -4.72 14.12
C GLY A 92 9.63 -5.78 13.55
N PRO A 93 10.05 -6.80 14.34
CA PRO A 93 11.31 -7.57 14.22
C PRO A 93 11.50 -8.44 12.96
N GLY A 94 10.62 -8.37 11.96
CA GLY A 94 10.80 -9.06 10.67
C GLY A 94 11.92 -8.51 9.79
N VAL A 95 12.55 -7.41 10.20
CA VAL A 95 13.81 -6.91 9.66
C VAL A 95 14.81 -6.85 10.82
N ARG A 96 15.08 -8.00 11.42
CA ARG A 96 16.26 -8.26 12.24
C ARG A 96 17.05 -9.38 11.61
#